data_AF-A0A6L9SCD4-F1
#
_entry.id   AF-A0A6L9SCD4-F1
#
_cell.length_a   1.000
_cell.length_b   1.000
_cell.length_c   1.000
_cell.angle_alpha   90.00
_cell.angle_beta   90.00
_cell.angle_gamma   90.00
#
_symmetry.space_group_name_H-M   'P 1'
#
loop_
_entity.id
_entity.type
_entity.pdbx_description
1 polymer ?
#
loop_
_entity_poly.entity_id
_entity_poly.type
_entity_poly.pdbx_seq_one_letter_code
_entity_poly.pdbx_strand_id
1 'polypeptide(L)' 'MMLFFRGAELSVGEVAERAGLSQSAASEQLSLMRRGGVVTARRDGKTILYRGDRDGIRKALSDLQAYLEVCC' A
#
# COMPACT_ATOMS: atom_id res chain seq x y z
N MET A 1 3.98 7.59 9.79
CA MET A 1 3.08 6.97 8.79
C MET A 1 2.91 7.89 7.56
N MET A 2 3.99 8.19 6.83
CA MET A 2 4.01 9.05 5.63
C MET A 2 4.97 8.52 4.54
N LEU A 3 5.23 7.21 4.51
CA LEU A 3 6.31 6.67 3.67
C LEU A 3 6.02 6.70 2.16
N PHE A 4 4.74 6.72 1.78
CA PHE A 4 4.32 6.64 0.37
C PHE A 4 3.79 7.96 -0.22
N PHE A 5 3.80 9.07 0.54
CA PHE A 5 3.01 10.26 0.22
C PHE A 5 3.48 11.03 -1.02
N ARG A 6 4.71 10.80 -1.50
CA ARG A 6 5.29 11.45 -2.69
C ARG A 6 5.36 10.57 -3.94
N GLY A 7 4.71 9.40 -3.92
CA GLY A 7 4.80 8.47 -5.05
C GLY A 7 6.17 7.81 -5.19
N ALA A 8 6.97 7.80 -4.11
CA ALA A 8 8.21 7.06 -4.01
C ALA A 8 7.92 5.56 -4.07
N GLU A 9 8.67 4.87 -4.92
CA GLU A 9 8.73 3.42 -5.00
C GLU A 9 9.73 2.93 -3.95
N LEU A 10 9.27 2.14 -2.98
CA LEU A 10 10.07 1.66 -1.85
C LEU A 10 10.09 0.14 -1.82
N SER A 11 11.26 -0.45 -1.64
CA SER A 11 11.39 -1.88 -1.42
C SER A 11 10.89 -2.31 -0.03
N VAL A 12 10.60 -3.60 0.17
CA VAL A 12 10.26 -4.15 1.49
C VAL A 12 11.33 -3.80 2.54
N GLY A 13 12.60 -3.81 2.14
CA GLY A 13 13.71 -3.46 3.02
C GLY A 13 13.64 -2.00 3.49
N GLU A 14 13.41 -1.07 2.57
CA GLU A 14 13.28 0.35 2.92
C GLU A 14 12.02 0.64 3.73
N VAL A 15 10.93 -0.08 3.47
CA VAL A 15 9.69 0.02 4.27
C VAL A 15 9.94 -0.50 5.68
N ALA A 16 10.63 -1.64 5.83
CA ALA A 16 10.99 -2.21 7.12
C ALA A 16 11.88 -1.24 7.93
N GLU A 17 12.93 -0.71 7.31
CA GLU A 17 13.86 0.23 7.94
C GLU A 17 13.14 1.52 8.39
N ARG A 18 12.33 2.12 7.51
CA ARG A 18 11.59 3.35 7.80
C ARG A 18 10.44 3.18 8.77
N ALA A 19 9.84 1.99 8.82
CA ALA A 19 8.78 1.67 9.78
C ALA A 19 9.35 1.16 11.11
N GLY A 20 10.66 0.90 11.21
CA GLY A 20 11.26 0.25 12.37
C GLY A 20 10.74 -1.18 12.58
N LEU A 21 10.31 -1.84 11.52
CA LEU A 21 9.75 -3.19 11.53
C LEU A 21 10.76 -4.20 11.01
N SER A 22 10.59 -5.47 11.38
CA SER A 22 11.29 -6.56 10.70
C SER A 22 10.80 -6.67 9.25
N GLN A 23 11.65 -7.18 8.34
CA GLN A 23 11.25 -7.40 6.95
C GLN A 23 10.03 -8.34 6.81
N SER A 24 9.88 -9.30 7.73
CA SER A 24 8.70 -10.18 7.76
C SER A 24 7.43 -9.40 8.09
N ALA A 25 7.45 -8.58 9.14
CA ALA A 25 6.31 -7.75 9.52
C ALA A 25 5.97 -6.72 8.43
N ALA A 26 6.98 -6.10 7.82
CA ALA A 26 6.78 -5.17 6.70
C ALA A 26 6.16 -5.88 5.47
N SER A 27 6.62 -7.09 5.13
CA SER A 27 6.07 -7.88 4.01
C SER A 27 4.61 -8.27 4.24
N GLU A 28 4.26 -8.66 5.48
CA GLU A 28 2.89 -9.01 5.84
C GLU A 28 1.96 -7.78 5.77
N GLN A 29 2.40 -6.64 6.34
CA GLN A 29 1.69 -5.36 6.26
C GLN A 29 1.50 -4.91 4.80
N LEU A 30 2.55 -5.00 3.98
CA LEU A 30 2.49 -4.66 2.55
C LEU A 30 1.55 -5.58 1.77
N SER A 31 1.50 -6.87 2.12
CA SER A 31 0.57 -7.83 1.53
C SER A 31 -0.88 -7.49 1.88
N LEU A 32 -1.15 -7.11 3.14
CA LEU A 32 -2.48 -6.65 3.57
C LEU A 32 -2.89 -5.36 2.87
N MET A 33 -1.99 -4.38 2.80
CA MET A 33 -2.25 -3.11 2.09
C MET A 33 -2.48 -3.34 0.59
N ARG A 34 -1.77 -4.29 -0.03
CA ARG A 34 -1.96 -4.66 -1.43
C ARG A 34 -3.32 -5.32 -1.66
N ARG A 35 -3.76 -6.19 -0.74
CA ARG A 35 -5.12 -6.77 -0.79
C ARG A 35 -6.20 -5.71 -0.63
N GLY A 36 -5.96 -4.70 0.20
CA GLY A 36 -6.87 -3.57 0.41
C GLY A 36 -6.84 -2.51 -0.70
N GLY A 37 -6.03 -2.69 -1.77
CA GLY A 37 -5.92 -1.71 -2.85
C GLY A 37 -5.23 -0.40 -2.46
N VAL A 38 -4.48 -0.40 -1.35
CA VAL A 38 -3.83 0.81 -0.81
C VAL A 38 -2.43 1.02 -1.41
N VAL A 39 -1.76 -0.08 -1.76
CA VAL A 39 -0.42 -0.06 -2.37
C VAL A 39 -0.38 -0.95 -3.60
N THR A 40 0.39 -0.53 -4.59
CA THR A 40 0.75 -1.33 -5.76
C THR A 40 2.17 -1.84 -5.62
N ALA A 41 2.44 -3.01 -6.20
CA ALA A 41 3.75 -3.61 -6.23
C ALA A 41 4.20 -3.79 -7.69
N ARG A 42 5.39 -3.31 -8.01
CA ARG A 42 6.04 -3.47 -9.30
C ARG A 42 7.35 -4.21 -9.10
N ARG A 43 7.61 -5.21 -9.94
CA ARG A 43 8.90 -5.89 -9.95
C ARG A 43 9.87 -5.11 -10.85
N ASP A 44 10.98 -4.68 -10.27
CA ASP A 44 12.10 -4.06 -10.98
C ASP A 44 13.33 -4.98 -10.85
N GLY A 45 13.56 -5.79 -11.89
CA GLY A 45 14.59 -6.84 -11.90
C GLY A 45 14.44 -7.87 -10.78
N LYS A 46 15.34 -7.79 -9.78
CA LYS A 46 15.39 -8.68 -8.60
C LYS A 46 14.66 -8.13 -7.39
N THR A 47 14.19 -6.88 -7.43
CA THR A 47 13.58 -6.19 -6.29
C THR A 47 12.10 -5.94 -6.56
N ILE A 48 11.26 -6.14 -5.55
CA ILE A 48 9.85 -5.71 -5.59
C ILE A 48 9.76 -4.35 -4.93
N LEU A 49 9.32 -3.37 -5.71
CA LEU A 49 9.09 -2.01 -5.27
C LEU A 49 7.60 -1.81 -5.02
N TYR A 50 7.28 -1.19 -3.89
CA TYR A 50 5.93 -0.85 -3.48
C TYR A 50 5.71 0.65 -3.58
N ARG A 51 4.55 1.03 -4.09
CA ARG A 51 4.14 2.42 -4.23
C ARG A 51 2.75 2.60 -3.63
N GLY A 52 2.51 3.74 -2.98
CA GLY A 52 1.16 4.12 -2.56
C GLY A 52 0.27 4.33 -3.78
N ASP A 53 -0.84 3.62 -3.84
CA ASP A 53 -1.82 3.74 -4.91
C ASP A 53 -2.91 4.71 -4.52
N ARG A 54 -2.73 5.99 -4.87
CA ARG A 54 -3.69 7.04 -4.52
C ARG A 54 -5.04 6.82 -5.22
N ASP A 55 -5.01 6.26 -6.44
CA ASP A 55 -6.21 5.96 -7.20
C ASP A 55 -6.92 4.73 -6.63
N GLY A 56 -6.17 3.70 -6.23
CA GLY A 56 -6.70 2.52 -5.52
C GLY A 56 -7.37 2.89 -4.18
N ILE A 57 -6.71 3.73 -3.36
CA ILE A 57 -7.28 4.23 -2.10
C ILE A 57 -8.56 5.03 -2.36
N ARG A 58 -8.54 5.93 -3.35
CA ARG A 58 -9.70 6.74 -3.71
C ARG A 58 -10.85 5.86 -4.18
N LYS A 59 -10.57 4.86 -5.01
CA LYS A 59 -11.56 3.90 -5.48
C LYS A 59 -12.16 3.08 -4.34
N ALA A 60 -11.34 2.57 -3.42
CA ALA A 60 -11.82 1.82 -2.26
C ALA A 60 -12.71 2.67 -1.35
N LEU A 61 -12.35 3.95 -1.14
CA LEU A 61 -13.18 4.90 -0.40
C LEU A 61 -14.49 5.22 -1.14
N SER A 62 -14.45 5.41 -2.45
CA SER A 62 -15.64 5.63 -3.27
C SER A 62 -16.56 4.42 -3.29
N ASP A 63 -16.01 3.20 -3.39
CA ASP A 63 -16.78 1.95 -3.34
C ASP A 63 -17.45 1.79 -1.97
N LEU A 64 -16.74 2.13 -0.88
CA LEU A 64 -17.31 2.13 0.47
C LEU A 64 -18.39 3.20 0.65
N GLN A 65 -18.17 4.42 0.14
CA GLN A 65 -19.18 5.48 0.16
C GLN A 65 -20.44 5.07 -0.60
N ALA A 66 -20.29 4.55 -1.81
CA ALA A 66 -21.42 4.06 -2.61
C ALA A 66 -22.18 2.94 -1.90
N TYR A 67 -21.47 2.03 -1.23
CA TYR A 67 -22.12 0.98 -0.43
C TYR A 67 -22.91 1.55 0.76
N LEU A 68 -22.35 2.54 1.45
CA LEU A 68 -23.02 3.20 2.58
C LEU A 68 -24.22 4.06 2.13
N GLU A 69 -24.14 4.71 0.97
CA GLU A 69 -25.24 5.50 0.37
C GLU A 69 -26.40 4.64 -0.15
N VAL A 70 -26.14 3.37 -0.48
CA VAL A 70 -27.18 2.43 -0.93
C VAL A 70 -27.84 1.69 0.25
N CYS A 71 -27.15 1.60 1.39
CA CYS A 71 -27.62 0.84 2.56
C CYS A 71 -28.40 1.70 3.59
N CYS A 72 -28.57 3.00 3.35
CA CYS A 72 -29.38 3.94 4.14
C CYS A 72 -30.33 4.71 3.22
#